data_AF-A0A832F4A6-F1
#
_entry.id   AF-A0A832F4A6-F1
#
_cell.length_a   1.000
_cell.length_b   1.000
_cell.length_c   1.000
_cell.angle_alpha   90.00
_cell.angle_beta   90.00
_cell.angle_gamma   90.00
#
_symmetry.space_group_name_H-M   'P 1'
#
loop_
_entity.id
_entity.type
_entity.pdbx_description
1 polymer ?
#
loop_
_entity_poly.entity_id
_entity_poly.type
_entity_poly.pdbx_seq_one_letter_code
_entity_poly.pdbx_strand_id
1 'polypeptide(L)'
;MTGIGILLLGIASFVPQQHQAPNLISNPGFESVSSGRASGWEPYERGYQLDTAVKHSGNQAIRCANTSPSDGSGASFVITLNQTVPTPMVVTGWSRAENVSGSSNSDYSIYVDLEYTDGTPLWGQVAPFRTGTHDWQRAQVLILPAKPVKSARVYALFRNHTGTVWFDDIHAYQVSGAGIFDGQPISAPMLPAHADWGWFARDVARDGAVEPLYIGGPSSGARAQAGVRRLGLAIVQVKHTPTGSTLRVADTTGQTRALTLYYVERARIPNPIWWNDIRNSMRVGAPGDYWNLVRVASVGALGMQSLYPFACVTNARSGVMLGIPPDLGPRVYRLGYHAATGIMFAAFDMALTKENLANRDTFGRATCSATVVRARFAGAWGFRAAVATYVHMFPQAFRRRTDALGLWIPFTDPATVQHPEDFHFAFHEGDNSVATDRKLHILSFRYTEPMTWWMAMDPAVPRTYEEAIKIAEQYRNGPNPELRHWAEALWNSASMDDTGRFNVLCANAPWTNGAIWVLNPNPKLPHSPNEWTKARLSYDPTAPAHP
;
A
#
# COMPACT_ATOMS: atom_id res chain seq x y z
N MET A 1 15.07 19.25 62.72
CA MET A 1 13.76 19.92 62.52
C MET A 1 14.04 21.05 61.53
N THR A 2 13.58 21.09 60.29
CA THR A 2 12.38 20.57 59.62
C THR A 2 12.75 20.25 58.16
N GLY A 3 12.39 19.07 57.66
CA GLY A 3 12.67 18.62 56.30
C GLY A 3 11.64 19.13 55.29
N ILE A 4 12.13 19.55 54.12
CA ILE A 4 11.34 20.02 52.98
C ILE A 4 10.85 18.79 52.20
N GLY A 5 9.54 18.56 52.18
CA GLY A 5 8.89 17.54 51.36
C GLY A 5 8.56 18.08 49.97
N ILE A 6 9.21 17.53 48.95
CA ILE A 6 8.89 17.77 47.54
C ILE A 6 7.64 16.93 47.19
N LEU A 7 6.53 17.60 46.87
CA LEU A 7 5.31 16.96 46.39
C LEU A 7 5.48 16.64 44.88
N LEU A 8 5.87 15.40 44.57
CA LEU A 8 5.83 14.86 43.21
C LEU A 8 4.36 14.62 42.81
N LEU A 9 3.75 15.58 42.11
CA LEU A 9 2.50 15.37 41.39
C LEU A 9 2.77 14.43 40.21
N GLY A 10 2.45 13.16 40.39
CA GLY A 10 2.50 12.14 39.35
C GLY A 10 1.63 12.54 38.17
N ILE A 11 2.27 12.71 37.01
CA ILE A 11 1.60 12.89 35.73
C ILE A 11 0.98 11.53 35.41
N ALA A 12 -0.32 11.37 35.68
CA ALA A 12 -1.07 10.22 35.19
C ALA A 12 -0.98 10.23 33.66
N SER A 13 -0.19 9.30 33.11
CA SER A 13 -0.16 9.01 31.68
C SER A 13 -1.55 8.50 31.29
N PHE A 14 -2.42 9.39 30.82
CA PHE A 14 -3.62 8.99 30.09
C PHE A 14 -3.17 8.41 28.76
N VAL A 15 -2.78 7.14 28.77
CA VAL A 15 -2.88 6.30 27.57
C VAL A 15 -4.39 6.19 27.31
N PRO A 16 -4.92 6.70 26.20
CA PRO A 16 -6.30 6.42 25.86
C PRO A 16 -6.41 4.90 25.74
N GLN A 17 -7.20 4.30 26.62
CA GLN A 17 -7.54 2.89 26.54
C GLN A 17 -8.16 2.69 25.15
N GLN A 18 -7.40 2.06 24.23
CA GLN A 18 -7.97 1.56 22.99
C GLN A 18 -9.21 0.78 23.40
N HIS A 19 -10.39 1.19 22.93
CA HIS A 19 -11.54 0.29 22.93
C HIS A 19 -11.12 -0.89 22.04
N GLN A 20 -10.47 -1.90 22.61
CA GLN A 20 -10.17 -3.14 21.91
C GLN A 20 -11.53 -3.78 21.66
N ALA A 21 -11.97 -3.75 20.40
CA ALA A 21 -13.07 -4.59 19.97
C ALA A 21 -12.77 -6.03 20.42
N PRO A 22 -13.75 -6.77 20.95
CA PRO A 22 -13.52 -8.12 21.46
C PRO A 22 -12.95 -8.99 20.34
N ASN A 23 -11.93 -9.79 20.67
CA ASN A 23 -11.39 -10.74 19.73
C ASN A 23 -12.45 -11.80 19.40
N LEU A 24 -12.68 -12.01 18.11
CA LEU A 24 -13.65 -12.95 17.57
C LEU A 24 -13.11 -14.38 17.52
N ILE A 25 -11.80 -14.56 17.67
CA ILE A 25 -11.14 -15.86 17.81
C ILE A 25 -10.98 -16.15 19.30
N SER A 26 -11.61 -17.23 19.77
CA SER A 26 -11.66 -17.58 21.20
C SER A 26 -10.36 -18.17 21.75
N ASN A 27 -9.46 -18.65 20.87
CA ASN A 27 -8.18 -19.28 21.24
C ASN A 27 -7.05 -18.75 20.34
N PRO A 28 -6.72 -17.45 20.40
CA PRO A 28 -5.87 -16.79 19.40
C PRO A 28 -4.40 -17.24 19.45
N GLY A 29 -3.87 -17.52 20.65
CA GLY A 29 -2.51 -18.01 20.87
C GLY A 29 -2.44 -19.54 21.01
N PHE A 30 -3.50 -20.26 20.61
CA PHE A 30 -3.52 -21.73 20.62
C PHE A 30 -3.36 -22.42 22.00
N GLU A 31 -3.46 -21.67 23.10
CA GLU A 31 -3.21 -22.13 24.48
C GLU A 31 -4.19 -23.18 25.00
N SER A 32 -5.45 -23.14 24.57
CA SER A 32 -6.44 -24.16 24.94
C SER A 32 -6.30 -25.38 24.03
N VAL A 33 -6.08 -26.55 24.61
CA VAL A 33 -5.90 -27.81 23.87
C VAL A 33 -6.96 -28.83 24.25
N SER A 34 -7.57 -29.44 23.24
CA SER A 34 -8.50 -30.57 23.39
C SER A 34 -8.13 -31.65 22.39
N SER A 35 -8.00 -32.90 22.85
CA SER A 35 -7.65 -34.05 22.01
C SER A 35 -6.38 -33.84 21.15
N GLY A 36 -5.36 -33.18 21.72
CA GLY A 36 -4.08 -32.91 21.05
C GLY A 36 -4.13 -31.81 19.99
N ARG A 37 -5.21 -31.03 19.91
CA ARG A 37 -5.39 -29.92 18.96
C ARG A 37 -5.75 -28.65 19.70
N ALA A 38 -5.42 -27.50 19.11
CA ALA A 38 -5.86 -26.22 19.65
C ALA A 38 -7.40 -26.13 19.53
N SER A 39 -8.07 -25.93 20.66
CA SER A 39 -9.53 -25.87 20.74
C SER A 39 -10.09 -24.83 19.78
N GLY A 40 -11.06 -25.23 18.95
CA GLY A 40 -11.72 -24.40 17.95
C GLY A 40 -10.98 -24.27 16.60
N TRP A 41 -9.74 -24.76 16.50
CA TRP A 41 -8.95 -24.73 15.27
C TRP A 41 -8.94 -26.09 14.58
N GLU A 42 -9.40 -26.10 13.33
CA GLU A 42 -9.38 -27.28 12.47
C GLU A 42 -8.07 -27.38 11.68
N PRO A 43 -7.48 -28.57 11.50
CA PRO A 43 -6.31 -28.73 10.67
C PRO A 43 -6.61 -28.39 9.20
N TYR A 44 -5.72 -27.64 8.56
CA TYR A 44 -5.73 -27.43 7.11
C TYR A 44 -4.79 -28.43 6.45
N GLU A 45 -5.29 -29.21 5.50
CA GLU A 45 -4.56 -30.30 4.83
C GLU A 45 -3.85 -31.22 5.84
N ARG A 46 -2.51 -31.22 5.88
CA ARG A 46 -1.75 -32.07 6.82
C ARG A 46 -1.82 -31.57 8.26
N GLY A 47 -2.41 -30.40 8.50
CA GLY A 47 -2.62 -29.83 9.81
C GLY A 47 -1.37 -29.17 10.39
N TYR A 48 -1.26 -29.22 11.71
CA TYR A 48 -0.22 -28.58 12.49
C TYR A 48 0.16 -29.44 13.70
N GLN A 49 1.32 -29.15 14.29
CA GLN A 49 1.75 -29.68 15.60
C GLN A 49 1.80 -28.54 16.61
N LEU A 50 1.58 -28.83 17.89
CA LEU A 50 1.81 -27.85 18.95
C LEU A 50 3.29 -27.84 19.32
N ASP A 51 3.86 -26.65 19.48
CA ASP A 51 5.27 -26.45 19.84
C ASP A 51 5.35 -25.53 21.07
N THR A 52 5.94 -26.04 22.15
CA THR A 52 6.11 -25.30 23.42
C THR A 52 7.49 -24.63 23.53
N ALA A 53 8.42 -24.97 22.63
CA ALA A 53 9.77 -24.41 22.62
C ALA A 53 9.82 -23.12 21.80
N VAL A 54 9.20 -23.12 20.62
CA VAL A 54 9.15 -21.96 19.72
C VAL A 54 7.74 -21.38 19.71
N LYS A 55 7.59 -20.20 20.33
CA LYS A 55 6.32 -19.48 20.49
C LYS A 55 6.55 -17.97 20.48
N HIS A 56 5.53 -17.20 20.15
CA HIS A 56 5.59 -15.74 20.18
C HIS A 56 5.23 -15.24 21.57
N SER A 57 4.11 -15.73 22.10
CA SER A 57 3.65 -15.45 23.45
C SER A 57 3.10 -16.73 24.10
N GLY A 58 2.51 -16.63 25.30
CA GLY A 58 1.89 -17.77 25.96
C GLY A 58 2.83 -18.96 26.24
N ASN A 59 2.29 -20.17 26.17
CA ASN A 59 2.99 -21.43 26.43
C ASN A 59 3.28 -22.21 25.15
N GLN A 60 2.61 -21.93 24.03
CA GLN A 60 2.76 -22.68 22.79
C GLN A 60 2.37 -21.91 21.54
N ALA A 61 2.83 -22.39 20.40
CA ALA A 61 2.37 -21.98 19.07
C ALA A 61 2.04 -23.21 18.22
N ILE A 62 1.47 -23.00 17.03
CA ILE A 62 1.33 -24.08 16.04
C ILE A 62 2.54 -24.09 15.11
N ARG A 63 3.06 -25.28 14.81
CA ARG A 63 4.18 -25.54 13.90
C ARG A 63 3.69 -26.30 12.67
N CYS A 64 4.12 -25.84 11.51
CA CYS A 64 3.85 -26.44 10.21
C CYS A 64 5.17 -26.72 9.50
N ALA A 65 5.32 -27.90 8.90
CA ALA A 65 6.54 -28.29 8.19
C ALA A 65 6.18 -28.94 6.84
N ASN A 66 6.73 -28.39 5.77
CA ASN A 66 6.53 -28.88 4.41
C ASN A 66 7.87 -29.28 3.78
N THR A 67 7.91 -30.45 3.14
CA THR A 67 9.13 -30.99 2.52
C THR A 67 9.09 -30.94 1.00
N SER A 68 7.91 -30.82 0.39
CA SER A 68 7.70 -30.63 -1.06
C SER A 68 7.08 -29.26 -1.36
N PRO A 69 7.46 -28.59 -2.46
CA PRO A 69 6.81 -27.35 -2.93
C PRO A 69 5.34 -27.50 -3.35
N SER A 70 4.75 -28.70 -3.28
CA SER A 70 3.32 -28.96 -3.56
C SER A 70 2.52 -29.25 -2.29
N ASP A 71 3.17 -29.22 -1.14
CA ASP A 71 2.58 -29.57 0.14
C ASP A 71 1.71 -28.44 0.69
N GLY A 72 0.76 -28.77 1.57
CA GLY A 72 0.10 -27.82 2.45
C GLY A 72 -0.11 -28.32 3.88
N SER A 73 -0.08 -27.36 4.79
CA SER A 73 -0.27 -27.50 6.23
C SER A 73 -0.78 -26.18 6.81
N GLY A 74 -1.27 -26.22 8.05
CA GLY A 74 -1.85 -25.05 8.68
C GLY A 74 -3.04 -25.36 9.57
N ALA A 75 -3.72 -24.29 9.99
CA ALA A 75 -4.92 -24.35 10.79
C ALA A 75 -5.99 -23.40 10.24
N SER A 76 -7.26 -23.70 10.51
CA SER A 76 -8.38 -22.84 10.16
C SER A 76 -9.35 -22.65 11.33
N PHE A 77 -9.96 -21.47 11.41
CA PHE A 77 -10.97 -21.13 12.41
C PHE A 77 -12.17 -20.49 11.69
N VAL A 78 -13.39 -20.88 12.07
CA VAL A 78 -14.62 -20.29 11.52
C VAL A 78 -15.21 -19.30 12.51
N ILE A 79 -15.30 -18.05 12.09
CA ILE A 79 -15.96 -16.97 12.82
C ILE A 79 -17.37 -16.81 12.25
N THR A 80 -18.38 -16.92 13.11
CA THR A 80 -19.77 -16.62 12.76
C THR A 80 -20.04 -15.14 13.05
N LEU A 81 -20.46 -14.38 12.04
CA LEU A 81 -20.65 -12.93 12.14
C LEU A 81 -22.11 -12.50 12.02
N ASN A 82 -22.86 -13.09 11.08
CA ASN A 82 -24.28 -12.77 10.81
C ASN A 82 -24.57 -11.27 10.78
N GLN A 83 -23.75 -10.52 10.05
CA GLN A 83 -23.89 -9.07 9.95
C GLN A 83 -25.24 -8.69 9.33
N THR A 84 -25.84 -7.61 9.83
CA THR A 84 -27.02 -6.97 9.23
C THR A 84 -26.64 -5.83 8.28
N VAL A 85 -25.44 -5.28 8.44
CA VAL A 85 -24.84 -4.27 7.57
C VAL A 85 -23.38 -4.65 7.29
N PRO A 86 -22.84 -4.36 6.08
CA PRO A 86 -21.44 -4.64 5.79
C PRO A 86 -20.55 -3.94 6.82
N THR A 87 -19.80 -4.72 7.60
CA THR A 87 -18.91 -4.19 8.64
C THR A 87 -17.50 -4.68 8.37
N PRO A 88 -16.52 -3.77 8.22
CA PRO A 88 -15.12 -4.13 8.05
C PRO A 88 -14.62 -5.10 9.12
N MET A 89 -13.62 -5.91 8.75
CA MET A 89 -12.97 -6.85 9.65
C MET A 89 -11.46 -6.73 9.50
N VAL A 90 -10.75 -6.74 10.63
CA VAL A 90 -9.28 -6.81 10.65
C VAL A 90 -8.89 -8.16 11.21
N VAL A 91 -7.98 -8.85 10.52
CA VAL A 91 -7.36 -10.07 11.00
C VAL A 91 -5.85 -9.86 11.04
N THR A 92 -5.24 -10.25 12.16
CA THR A 92 -3.81 -10.09 12.41
C THR A 92 -3.26 -11.41 12.93
N GLY A 93 -2.00 -11.70 12.64
CA GLY A 93 -1.32 -12.85 13.21
C GLY A 93 0.18 -12.70 13.13
N TRP A 94 0.87 -13.49 13.93
CA TRP A 94 2.31 -13.57 13.93
C TRP A 94 2.77 -14.86 13.29
N SER A 95 3.87 -14.80 12.53
CA SER A 95 4.53 -15.99 12.04
C SER A 95 6.04 -15.88 12.11
N ARG A 96 6.70 -16.99 12.42
CA ARG A 96 8.14 -17.19 12.33
C ARG A 96 8.43 -18.21 11.24
N ALA A 97 9.52 -18.05 10.50
CA ALA A 97 9.89 -18.95 9.42
C ALA A 97 11.33 -19.43 9.52
N GLU A 98 11.56 -20.66 9.07
CA GLU A 98 12.87 -21.25 8.87
C GLU A 98 12.93 -21.94 7.51
N ASN A 99 13.88 -21.49 6.67
CA ASN A 99 14.19 -22.04 5.36
C ASN A 99 12.97 -22.17 4.44
N VAL A 100 12.07 -21.19 4.47
CA VAL A 100 10.89 -21.19 3.59
C VAL A 100 11.29 -20.87 2.15
N SER A 101 10.95 -21.75 1.20
CA SER A 101 11.31 -21.57 -0.21
C SER A 101 10.51 -20.48 -0.93
N GLY A 102 10.92 -20.10 -2.15
CA GLY A 102 10.12 -19.26 -3.06
C GLY A 102 10.01 -17.79 -2.63
N SER A 103 9.04 -17.07 -3.22
CA SER A 103 8.79 -15.65 -2.95
C SER A 103 7.53 -15.46 -2.10
N SER A 104 7.47 -14.37 -1.33
CA SER A 104 6.29 -14.00 -0.54
C SER A 104 5.04 -13.90 -1.43
N ASN A 105 4.00 -14.65 -1.09
CA ASN A 105 2.74 -14.74 -1.83
C ASN A 105 1.59 -15.20 -0.89
N SER A 106 0.40 -15.44 -1.43
CA SER A 106 -0.79 -15.84 -0.66
C SER A 106 -0.69 -17.21 0.03
N ASP A 107 0.22 -18.08 -0.39
CA ASP A 107 0.29 -19.46 0.07
C ASP A 107 1.08 -19.64 1.39
N TYR A 108 1.77 -18.59 1.85
CA TYR A 108 2.24 -18.44 3.23
C TYR A 108 1.71 -17.14 3.82
N SER A 109 0.55 -17.21 4.49
CA SER A 109 -0.19 -15.99 4.88
C SER A 109 -1.17 -16.21 6.03
N ILE A 110 -1.64 -15.08 6.58
CA ILE A 110 -2.99 -15.03 7.13
C ILE A 110 -3.94 -14.93 5.94
N TYR A 111 -4.77 -15.95 5.75
CA TYR A 111 -5.70 -16.06 4.61
C TYR A 111 -7.13 -16.05 5.13
N VAL A 112 -8.02 -15.31 4.48
CA VAL A 112 -9.41 -15.20 4.92
C VAL A 112 -10.36 -15.33 3.73
N ASP A 113 -11.32 -16.23 3.89
CA ASP A 113 -12.45 -16.43 3.01
C ASP A 113 -13.73 -16.00 3.71
N LEU A 114 -14.61 -15.27 3.02
CA LEU A 114 -15.91 -14.86 3.55
C LEU A 114 -17.06 -15.50 2.79
N GLU A 115 -18.15 -15.75 3.51
CA GLU A 115 -19.48 -15.99 2.95
C GLU A 115 -20.37 -14.80 3.31
N TYR A 116 -20.97 -14.16 2.31
CA TYR A 116 -21.96 -13.10 2.52
C TYR A 116 -23.31 -13.67 2.96
N THR A 117 -24.17 -12.85 3.55
CA THR A 117 -25.51 -13.27 3.99
C THR A 117 -26.43 -13.69 2.85
N ASP A 118 -26.13 -13.29 1.61
CA ASP A 118 -26.82 -13.73 0.40
C ASP A 118 -26.25 -15.03 -0.21
N GLY A 119 -25.28 -15.66 0.46
CA GLY A 119 -24.63 -16.89 0.03
C GLY A 119 -23.50 -16.69 -1.00
N THR A 120 -23.26 -15.47 -1.48
CA THR A 120 -22.14 -15.20 -2.39
C THR A 120 -20.81 -15.14 -1.62
N PRO A 121 -19.69 -15.60 -2.21
CA PRO A 121 -18.42 -15.60 -1.51
C PRO A 121 -17.57 -14.35 -1.75
N LEU A 122 -16.61 -14.09 -0.84
CA LEU A 122 -15.43 -13.28 -1.08
C LEU A 122 -14.19 -14.09 -0.70
N TRP A 123 -13.45 -14.56 -1.71
CA TRP A 123 -12.30 -15.42 -1.49
C TRP A 123 -10.98 -14.63 -1.38
N GLY A 124 -9.99 -15.21 -0.73
CA GLY A 124 -8.58 -14.82 -0.89
C GLY A 124 -8.20 -13.45 -0.34
N GLN A 125 -8.73 -13.08 0.82
CA GLN A 125 -8.29 -11.88 1.52
C GLN A 125 -7.05 -12.22 2.35
N VAL A 126 -5.87 -11.79 1.90
CA VAL A 126 -4.59 -12.25 2.45
C VAL A 126 -3.72 -11.14 3.03
N ALA A 127 -2.91 -11.53 4.01
CA ALA A 127 -1.71 -10.82 4.43
C ALA A 127 -0.52 -11.81 4.41
N PRO A 128 0.33 -11.75 3.36
CA PRO A 128 1.43 -12.69 3.20
C PRO A 128 2.57 -12.41 4.18
N PHE A 129 3.27 -13.47 4.59
CA PHE A 129 4.53 -13.39 5.34
C PHE A 129 5.73 -13.45 4.39
N ARG A 130 6.90 -13.04 4.87
CA ARG A 130 8.15 -13.18 4.10
C ARG A 130 8.56 -14.64 4.00
N THR A 131 9.17 -15.03 2.89
CA THR A 131 9.81 -16.34 2.75
C THR A 131 11.27 -16.29 3.25
N GLY A 132 11.93 -17.44 3.35
CA GLY A 132 13.26 -17.60 3.94
C GLY A 132 13.21 -17.87 5.45
N THR A 133 14.20 -17.33 6.16
CA THR A 133 14.32 -17.45 7.62
C THR A 133 14.14 -16.08 8.25
N HIS A 134 13.19 -15.94 9.17
CA HIS A 134 12.96 -14.70 9.91
C HIS A 134 12.37 -15.01 11.29
N ASP A 135 12.65 -14.13 12.25
CA ASP A 135 11.96 -14.17 13.55
C ASP A 135 10.50 -13.68 13.40
N TRP A 136 9.74 -13.69 14.48
CA TRP A 136 8.33 -13.32 14.50
C TRP A 136 8.02 -12.03 13.73
N GLN A 137 7.23 -12.19 12.66
CA GLN A 137 6.72 -11.13 11.81
C GLN A 137 5.22 -11.03 12.01
N ARG A 138 4.71 -9.82 12.22
CA ARG A 138 3.27 -9.55 12.24
C ARG A 138 2.75 -9.31 10.83
N ALA A 139 1.64 -9.93 10.48
CA ALA A 139 0.87 -9.63 9.28
C ALA A 139 -0.54 -9.17 9.65
N GLN A 140 -1.15 -8.34 8.79
CA GLN A 140 -2.49 -7.79 8.99
C GLN A 140 -3.22 -7.68 7.66
N VAL A 141 -4.46 -8.16 7.62
CA VAL A 141 -5.41 -7.92 6.52
C VAL A 141 -6.60 -7.12 7.03
N LEU A 142 -6.89 -6.00 6.35
CA LEU A 142 -8.15 -5.28 6.46
C LEU A 142 -9.08 -5.78 5.34
N ILE A 143 -10.26 -6.24 5.72
CA ILE A 143 -11.29 -6.71 4.81
C ILE A 143 -12.44 -5.73 4.82
N LEU A 144 -12.78 -5.21 3.64
CA LEU A 144 -13.84 -4.24 3.41
C LEU A 144 -14.96 -4.93 2.63
N PRO A 145 -15.92 -5.57 3.31
CA PRO A 145 -16.95 -6.34 2.64
C PRO A 145 -17.93 -5.41 1.91
N ALA A 146 -18.29 -5.75 0.68
CA ALA A 146 -19.28 -5.00 -0.11
C ALA A 146 -20.73 -5.28 0.34
N LYS A 147 -20.93 -6.39 1.08
CA LYS A 147 -22.23 -6.89 1.55
C LYS A 147 -22.10 -7.37 3.01
N PRO A 148 -23.20 -7.49 3.78
CA PRO A 148 -23.13 -8.07 5.11
C PRO A 148 -22.55 -9.50 5.07
N VAL A 149 -21.63 -9.79 5.98
CA VAL A 149 -20.91 -11.06 6.08
C VAL A 149 -21.63 -12.01 7.04
N LYS A 150 -21.90 -13.23 6.59
CA LYS A 150 -22.46 -14.33 7.40
C LYS A 150 -21.38 -14.99 8.24
N SER A 151 -20.27 -15.37 7.62
CA SER A 151 -19.14 -16.00 8.30
C SER A 151 -17.82 -15.70 7.62
N ALA A 152 -16.74 -15.78 8.39
CA ALA A 152 -15.37 -15.72 7.90
C ALA A 152 -14.62 -16.99 8.30
N ARG A 153 -13.89 -17.58 7.36
CA ARG A 153 -12.93 -18.64 7.66
C ARG A 153 -11.53 -18.05 7.57
N VAL A 154 -10.85 -18.04 8.71
CA VAL A 154 -9.47 -17.55 8.86
C VAL A 154 -8.53 -18.74 8.83
N TYR A 155 -7.43 -18.63 8.10
CA TYR A 155 -6.38 -19.64 8.03
C TYR A 155 -5.04 -19.07 8.46
N ALA A 156 -4.31 -19.87 9.25
CA ALA A 156 -2.86 -19.85 9.34
C ALA A 156 -2.35 -20.76 8.22
N LEU A 157 -2.11 -20.20 7.03
CA LEU A 157 -1.93 -20.99 5.81
C LEU A 157 -0.45 -21.15 5.46
N PHE A 158 -0.02 -22.39 5.24
CA PHE A 158 1.31 -22.71 4.72
C PHE A 158 1.26 -23.84 3.68
N ARG A 159 1.24 -23.46 2.40
CA ARG A 159 1.23 -24.40 1.28
C ARG A 159 2.13 -23.94 0.14
N ASN A 160 2.34 -24.77 -0.87
CA ASN A 160 3.14 -24.46 -2.06
C ASN A 160 4.56 -23.93 -1.78
N HIS A 161 5.07 -24.25 -0.59
CA HIS A 161 6.35 -23.81 -0.04
C HIS A 161 6.93 -24.98 0.77
N THR A 162 8.24 -25.19 0.68
CA THR A 162 8.98 -26.02 1.65
C THR A 162 9.42 -25.16 2.83
N GLY A 163 9.84 -25.78 3.93
CA GLY A 163 10.37 -25.11 5.11
C GLY A 163 9.54 -25.41 6.36
N THR A 164 9.88 -24.73 7.46
CA THR A 164 9.12 -24.78 8.72
C THR A 164 8.63 -23.39 9.06
N VAL A 165 7.37 -23.30 9.49
CA VAL A 165 6.77 -22.06 9.98
C VAL A 165 6.05 -22.30 11.31
N TRP A 166 5.98 -21.25 12.12
CA TRP A 166 5.20 -21.23 13.34
C TRP A 166 4.23 -20.08 13.29
N PHE A 167 2.97 -20.30 13.64
CA PHE A 167 1.98 -19.23 13.76
C PHE A 167 1.52 -19.08 15.21
N ASP A 168 1.28 -17.84 15.61
CA ASP A 168 0.84 -17.50 16.95
C ASP A 168 0.02 -16.20 16.96
N ASP A 169 -0.70 -15.95 18.05
CA ASP A 169 -1.44 -14.71 18.32
C ASP A 169 -2.30 -14.24 17.14
N ILE A 170 -3.18 -15.13 16.65
CA ILE A 170 -4.11 -14.81 15.55
C ILE A 170 -5.39 -14.20 16.12
N HIS A 171 -5.58 -12.93 15.82
CA HIS A 171 -6.73 -12.17 16.28
C HIS A 171 -7.59 -11.70 15.11
N ALA A 172 -8.90 -11.62 15.35
CA ALA A 172 -9.85 -11.05 14.41
C ALA A 172 -10.82 -10.15 15.14
N TYR A 173 -11.14 -8.99 14.57
CA TYR A 173 -12.06 -8.04 15.17
C TYR A 173 -12.93 -7.39 14.10
N GLN A 174 -14.20 -7.14 14.43
CA GLN A 174 -15.04 -6.28 13.62
C GLN A 174 -14.71 -4.82 13.92
N VAL A 175 -14.67 -4.05 12.85
CA VAL A 175 -14.19 -2.69 12.81
C VAL A 175 -15.41 -1.84 12.50
N SER A 176 -16.07 -1.33 13.56
CA SER A 176 -17.26 -0.48 13.46
C SER A 176 -17.17 0.77 14.33
N GLY A 177 -17.90 1.81 13.92
CA GLY A 177 -18.10 3.02 14.73
C GLY A 177 -17.07 4.13 14.51
N ALA A 178 -17.10 5.11 15.41
CA ALA A 178 -16.25 6.31 15.35
C ALA A 178 -14.78 6.07 15.78
N GLY A 179 -14.45 4.86 16.21
CA GLY A 179 -13.10 4.48 16.66
C GLY A 179 -12.15 4.08 15.52
N ILE A 180 -12.58 4.28 14.26
CA ILE A 180 -11.84 3.88 13.06
C ILE A 180 -11.71 5.06 12.14
N PHE A 181 -10.55 5.18 11.54
CA PHE A 181 -10.28 6.19 10.54
C PHE A 181 -9.18 5.71 9.60
N ASP A 182 -9.36 5.99 8.31
CA ASP A 182 -8.54 5.45 7.25
C ASP A 182 -8.44 3.91 7.35
N GLY A 183 -9.54 3.25 7.73
CA GLY A 183 -9.68 1.80 7.97
C GLY A 183 -8.72 1.19 8.99
N GLN A 184 -8.14 2.05 9.83
CA GLN A 184 -7.30 1.65 10.95
C GLN A 184 -8.05 1.91 12.26
N PRO A 185 -7.81 1.13 13.32
CA PRO A 185 -8.43 1.34 14.63
C PRO A 185 -7.80 2.55 15.35
N ILE A 186 -7.90 3.73 14.74
CA ILE A 186 -7.38 5.00 15.21
C ILE A 186 -8.51 6.04 15.23
N SER A 187 -8.39 7.03 16.11
CA SER A 187 -9.37 8.12 16.17
C SER A 187 -9.28 9.02 14.94
N ALA A 188 -10.43 9.39 14.38
CA ALA A 188 -10.51 10.35 13.29
C ALA A 188 -9.98 11.74 13.70
N PRO A 189 -9.35 12.50 12.78
CA PRO A 189 -8.95 13.89 13.00
C PRO A 189 -10.09 14.76 13.51
N MET A 190 -9.89 15.38 14.67
CA MET A 190 -10.85 16.31 15.25
C MET A 190 -10.59 17.73 14.77
N LEU A 191 -11.44 18.24 13.89
CA LEU A 191 -11.49 19.66 13.56
C LEU A 191 -12.26 20.44 14.65
N PRO A 192 -11.71 21.55 15.16
CA PRO A 192 -12.47 22.51 15.95
C PRO A 192 -13.74 22.99 15.23
N ALA A 193 -14.72 23.48 15.98
CA ALA A 193 -15.99 23.96 15.41
C ALA A 193 -15.81 25.11 14.41
N HIS A 194 -14.82 25.98 14.64
CA HIS A 194 -14.48 27.12 13.78
C HIS A 194 -13.62 26.74 12.56
N ALA A 195 -13.18 25.48 12.45
CA ALA A 195 -12.30 25.03 11.38
C ALA A 195 -13.06 24.11 10.41
N ASP A 196 -12.93 24.41 9.13
CA ASP A 196 -13.50 23.60 8.06
C ASP A 196 -12.52 22.57 7.50
N TRP A 197 -11.22 22.75 7.72
CA TRP A 197 -10.19 21.89 7.17
C TRP A 197 -8.91 21.87 8.02
N GLY A 198 -8.04 20.89 7.77
CA GLY A 198 -6.73 20.82 8.40
C GLY A 198 -5.84 19.74 7.80
N TRP A 199 -4.56 19.83 8.12
CA TRP A 199 -3.55 18.81 7.88
C TRP A 199 -3.15 18.13 9.19
N PHE A 200 -3.03 16.81 9.15
CA PHE A 200 -2.65 15.95 10.25
C PHE A 200 -1.59 14.96 9.77
N ALA A 201 -0.93 14.29 10.69
CA ALA A 201 -0.04 13.18 10.37
C ALA A 201 -0.04 12.11 11.45
N ARG A 202 0.31 10.89 11.06
CA ARG A 202 0.57 9.77 11.97
C ARG A 202 1.93 9.18 11.64
N ASP A 203 2.72 8.90 12.68
CA ASP A 203 3.90 8.03 12.54
C ASP A 203 3.43 6.57 12.59
N VAL A 204 3.40 5.94 11.43
CA VAL A 204 2.87 4.57 11.28
C VAL A 204 3.87 3.56 11.82
N ALA A 205 5.17 3.80 11.63
CA ALA A 205 6.22 2.89 12.10
C ALA A 205 6.24 2.78 13.64
N ARG A 206 5.78 3.80 14.36
CA ARG A 206 5.73 3.82 15.83
C ARG A 206 4.33 3.55 16.40
N ASP A 207 3.37 3.17 15.55
CA ASP A 207 1.96 3.04 15.90
C ASP A 207 1.42 4.27 16.67
N GLY A 208 1.78 5.47 16.21
CA GLY A 208 1.43 6.72 16.88
C GLY A 208 -0.04 7.12 16.69
N ALA A 209 -0.49 8.11 17.49
CA ALA A 209 -1.77 8.76 17.29
C ALA A 209 -1.77 9.68 16.05
N VAL A 210 -2.96 10.08 15.59
CA VAL A 210 -3.11 11.10 14.54
C VAL A 210 -2.97 12.49 15.17
N GLU A 211 -1.93 13.21 14.76
CA GLU A 211 -1.56 14.50 15.34
C GLU A 211 -1.85 15.66 14.36
N PRO A 212 -2.38 16.79 14.83
CA PRO A 212 -2.58 17.96 13.98
C PRO A 212 -1.24 18.58 13.61
N LEU A 213 -1.06 18.84 12.31
CA LEU A 213 0.05 19.62 11.78
C LEU A 213 -0.35 21.06 11.51
N TYR A 214 -1.55 21.27 10.97
CA TYR A 214 -2.08 22.60 10.68
C TYR A 214 -3.60 22.56 10.69
N ILE A 215 -4.27 23.55 11.28
CA ILE A 215 -5.73 23.64 11.24
C ILE A 215 -6.10 24.98 10.62
N GLY A 216 -7.02 24.97 9.65
CA GLY A 216 -7.49 26.18 8.99
C GLY A 216 -8.29 27.06 9.95
N GLY A 217 -7.93 28.35 10.05
CA GLY A 217 -8.63 29.34 10.88
C GLY A 217 -7.68 30.15 11.79
N PRO A 218 -8.19 31.20 12.45
CA PRO A 218 -7.37 32.19 13.18
C PRO A 218 -6.77 31.71 14.51
N SER A 219 -7.16 30.53 15.04
CA SER A 219 -6.85 30.11 16.43
C SER A 219 -6.14 28.75 16.56
N SER A 220 -5.58 28.22 15.47
CA SER A 220 -5.10 26.84 15.38
C SER A 220 -3.68 26.58 15.91
N GLY A 221 -2.91 27.63 16.20
CA GLY A 221 -1.45 27.56 16.33
C GLY A 221 -0.94 26.60 17.40
N ALA A 222 -1.44 26.67 18.64
CA ALA A 222 -0.84 25.93 19.76
C ALA A 222 -0.97 24.40 19.65
N ARG A 223 -2.15 23.90 19.25
CA ARG A 223 -2.40 22.45 19.12
C ARG A 223 -1.59 21.85 17.96
N ALA A 224 -1.56 22.55 16.82
CA ALA A 224 -0.75 22.19 15.66
C ALA A 224 0.75 22.18 15.99
N GLN A 225 1.25 23.20 16.70
CA GLN A 225 2.65 23.26 17.13
C GLN A 225 3.03 22.09 18.05
N ALA A 226 2.13 21.69 18.97
CA ALA A 226 2.36 20.54 19.83
C ALA A 226 2.45 19.22 19.05
N GLY A 227 1.56 19.01 18.07
CA GLY A 227 1.58 17.81 17.21
C GLY A 227 2.86 17.73 16.36
N VAL A 228 3.26 18.85 15.74
CA VAL A 228 4.51 18.97 14.98
C VAL A 228 5.73 18.59 15.84
N ARG A 229 5.81 19.09 17.09
CA ARG A 229 6.89 18.76 18.03
C ARG A 229 6.88 17.29 18.43
N ARG A 230 5.71 16.71 18.77
CA ARG A 230 5.59 15.29 19.13
C ARG A 230 6.03 14.35 18.01
N LEU A 231 5.72 14.69 16.76
CA LEU A 231 6.14 13.92 15.60
C LEU A 231 7.59 14.19 15.18
N GLY A 232 8.28 15.18 15.76
CA GLY A 232 9.62 15.57 15.34
C GLY A 232 9.67 16.08 13.90
N LEU A 233 8.67 16.86 13.49
CA LEU A 233 8.57 17.42 12.14
C LEU A 233 8.79 18.95 12.15
N ALA A 234 9.04 19.50 10.98
CA ALA A 234 8.93 20.93 10.70
C ALA A 234 7.98 21.15 9.53
N ILE A 235 7.12 22.16 9.63
CA ILE A 235 6.29 22.59 8.50
C ILE A 235 7.14 23.48 7.61
N VAL A 236 7.47 23.00 6.41
CA VAL A 236 8.22 23.76 5.40
C VAL A 236 7.28 24.69 4.66
N GLN A 237 6.08 24.21 4.32
CA GLN A 237 5.10 24.99 3.57
C GLN A 237 3.69 24.51 3.86
N VAL A 238 2.76 25.46 3.99
CA VAL A 238 1.33 25.22 3.83
C VAL A 238 0.81 26.24 2.82
N LYS A 239 0.19 25.76 1.75
CA LYS A 239 -0.55 26.59 0.80
C LYS A 239 -1.99 26.12 0.81
N HIS A 240 -2.92 27.06 0.93
CA HIS A 240 -4.36 26.77 0.83
C HIS A 240 -4.99 27.77 -0.13
N THR A 241 -5.76 27.25 -1.08
CA THR A 241 -6.51 28.03 -2.07
C THR A 241 -7.95 27.54 -2.06
N PRO A 242 -8.89 28.26 -2.69
CA PRO A 242 -10.28 27.79 -2.82
C PRO A 242 -10.41 26.41 -3.50
N THR A 243 -9.45 26.04 -4.34
CA THR A 243 -9.45 24.83 -5.17
C THR A 243 -8.49 23.74 -4.70
N GLY A 244 -7.71 23.95 -3.63
CA GLY A 244 -6.75 22.95 -3.20
C GLY A 244 -5.93 23.33 -1.98
N SER A 245 -5.12 22.39 -1.52
CA SER A 245 -4.14 22.62 -0.46
C SER A 245 -2.90 21.78 -0.66
N THR A 246 -1.74 22.34 -0.31
CA THR A 246 -0.46 21.66 -0.31
C THR A 246 0.17 21.80 1.06
N LEU A 247 0.70 20.68 1.56
CA LEU A 247 1.56 20.62 2.74
C LEU A 247 2.94 20.10 2.30
N ARG A 248 4.00 20.72 2.83
CA ARG A 248 5.35 20.18 2.81
C ARG A 248 5.90 20.14 4.23
N VAL A 249 6.42 18.99 4.64
CA VAL A 249 7.05 18.78 5.94
C VAL A 249 8.48 18.29 5.79
N ALA A 250 9.29 18.53 6.82
CA ALA A 250 10.63 18.00 6.97
C ALA A 250 10.77 17.17 8.25
N ASP A 251 11.55 16.09 8.20
CA ASP A 251 11.95 15.36 9.42
C ASP A 251 13.04 16.13 10.16
N THR A 252 12.87 16.33 11.46
CA THR A 252 13.85 17.03 12.31
C THR A 252 14.66 16.08 13.19
N THR A 253 14.39 14.78 13.11
CA THR A 253 15.01 13.76 13.96
C THR A 253 16.25 13.14 13.33
N GLY A 254 16.39 13.24 12.00
CA GLY A 254 17.43 12.59 11.22
C GLY A 254 17.16 11.09 10.96
N GLN A 255 16.01 10.58 11.39
CA GLN A 255 15.64 9.17 11.25
C GLN A 255 14.83 8.94 9.97
N THR A 256 14.92 7.73 9.42
CA THR A 256 13.97 7.28 8.40
C THR A 256 12.59 7.12 9.02
N ARG A 257 11.56 7.71 8.40
CA ARG A 257 10.18 7.70 8.92
C ARG A 257 9.21 7.15 7.89
N ALA A 258 8.21 6.42 8.35
CA ALA A 258 7.01 6.10 7.58
C ALA A 258 5.83 6.87 8.19
N LEU A 259 5.31 7.84 7.45
CA LEU A 259 4.21 8.70 7.89
C LEU A 259 3.00 8.52 6.99
N THR A 260 1.80 8.62 7.56
CA THR A 260 0.61 8.97 6.79
C THR A 260 0.31 10.45 7.01
N LEU A 261 0.32 11.24 5.94
CA LEU A 261 -0.15 12.63 5.95
C LEU A 261 -1.64 12.66 5.62
N TYR A 262 -2.44 13.34 6.43
CA TYR A 262 -3.87 13.47 6.21
C TYR A 262 -4.25 14.91 5.90
N TYR A 263 -4.98 15.13 4.81
CA TYR A 263 -5.83 16.30 4.64
C TYR A 263 -7.25 15.93 5.03
N VAL A 264 -7.93 16.80 5.78
CA VAL A 264 -9.36 16.62 6.12
C VAL A 264 -10.15 17.90 5.88
N GLU A 265 -11.39 17.77 5.44
CA GLU A 265 -12.33 18.88 5.26
C GLU A 265 -13.77 18.46 5.60
N ARG A 266 -14.52 19.33 6.27
CA ARG A 266 -15.97 19.13 6.50
C ARG A 266 -16.73 19.20 5.18
N ALA A 267 -17.41 18.11 4.79
CA ALA A 267 -18.19 18.09 3.56
C ALA A 267 -19.35 19.11 3.59
N ARG A 268 -20.01 19.23 4.76
CA ARG A 268 -21.23 20.03 4.95
C ARG A 268 -22.33 19.65 3.95
N ILE A 269 -22.48 18.35 3.69
CA ILE A 269 -23.55 17.77 2.89
C ILE A 269 -24.51 17.05 3.84
N PRO A 270 -25.73 17.57 4.09
CA PRO A 270 -26.71 16.86 4.89
C PRO A 270 -27.22 15.63 4.14
N ASN A 271 -27.42 14.52 4.85
CA ASN A 271 -27.85 13.23 4.32
C ASN A 271 -27.04 12.80 3.08
N PRO A 272 -25.70 12.69 3.19
CA PRO A 272 -24.85 12.50 2.04
C PRO A 272 -25.08 11.16 1.35
N ILE A 273 -24.88 11.17 0.04
CA ILE A 273 -24.79 10.01 -0.83
C ILE A 273 -23.31 9.85 -1.18
N TRP A 274 -22.75 8.69 -0.84
CA TRP A 274 -21.43 8.26 -1.27
C TRP A 274 -21.53 7.59 -2.64
N TRP A 275 -20.56 7.85 -3.52
CA TRP A 275 -20.52 7.27 -4.86
C TRP A 275 -19.41 6.25 -4.99
N ASN A 276 -19.79 5.02 -5.32
CA ASN A 276 -18.84 3.93 -5.56
C ASN A 276 -18.26 4.01 -6.96
N ASP A 277 -19.09 4.37 -7.94
CA ASP A 277 -18.72 4.60 -9.34
C ASP A 277 -19.79 5.44 -10.06
N ILE A 278 -19.75 5.50 -11.39
CA ILE A 278 -20.69 6.28 -12.22
C ILE A 278 -22.14 5.75 -12.22
N ARG A 279 -22.37 4.51 -11.76
CA ARG A 279 -23.66 3.80 -11.73
C ARG A 279 -24.10 3.48 -10.30
N ASN A 280 -23.16 3.20 -9.41
CA ASN A 280 -23.45 2.72 -8.06
C ASN A 280 -23.19 3.80 -7.00
N SER A 281 -24.16 3.98 -6.11
CA SER A 281 -24.08 4.90 -4.97
C SER A 281 -24.83 4.33 -3.78
N MET A 282 -24.58 4.89 -2.61
CA MET A 282 -25.30 4.53 -1.40
C MET A 282 -25.51 5.74 -0.51
N ARG A 283 -26.64 5.76 0.20
CA ARG A 283 -26.84 6.73 1.27
C ARG A 283 -25.87 6.42 2.40
N VAL A 284 -25.16 7.43 2.87
CA VAL A 284 -24.35 7.32 4.08
C VAL A 284 -25.30 7.12 5.24
N GLY A 285 -25.07 6.06 6.03
CA GLY A 285 -25.92 5.70 7.16
C GLY A 285 -25.13 5.08 8.30
N ALA A 286 -24.35 4.03 8.03
CA ALA A 286 -23.50 3.40 9.03
C ALA A 286 -22.32 4.32 9.42
N PRO A 287 -21.89 4.35 10.70
CA PRO A 287 -20.67 5.03 11.09
C PRO A 287 -19.43 4.31 10.53
N GLY A 288 -18.45 5.06 10.04
CA GLY A 288 -17.20 4.53 9.50
C GLY A 288 -16.72 5.28 8.26
N ASP A 289 -15.70 4.72 7.60
CA ASP A 289 -15.14 5.25 6.35
C ASP A 289 -15.89 4.71 5.14
N TYR A 290 -16.18 5.61 4.21
CA TYR A 290 -16.69 5.33 2.88
C TYR A 290 -15.61 5.67 1.87
N TRP A 291 -15.25 4.71 1.02
CA TRP A 291 -14.10 4.78 0.12
C TRP A 291 -14.17 3.75 -1.01
N ASN A 292 -13.43 4.00 -2.09
CA ASN A 292 -13.25 3.08 -3.21
C ASN A 292 -11.78 2.71 -3.29
N LEU A 293 -11.39 1.56 -2.73
CA LEU A 293 -10.00 1.14 -2.62
C LEU A 293 -9.68 -0.07 -3.49
N VAL A 294 -8.44 -0.14 -3.96
CA VAL A 294 -7.84 -1.31 -4.61
C VAL A 294 -6.54 -1.69 -3.92
N ARG A 295 -6.22 -2.98 -3.94
CA ARG A 295 -4.98 -3.53 -3.36
C ARG A 295 -3.78 -3.20 -4.25
N VAL A 296 -2.69 -2.75 -3.63
CA VAL A 296 -1.41 -2.42 -4.29
C VAL A 296 -0.23 -3.16 -3.65
N ALA A 297 -0.45 -4.43 -3.33
CA ALA A 297 0.49 -5.28 -2.60
C ALA A 297 0.78 -4.75 -1.17
N SER A 298 2.05 -4.74 -0.76
CA SER A 298 2.51 -4.48 0.62
C SER A 298 3.01 -3.05 0.85
N VAL A 299 2.59 -2.08 0.01
CA VAL A 299 3.05 -0.68 0.12
C VAL A 299 2.06 0.17 0.91
N GLY A 300 2.58 1.06 1.76
CA GLY A 300 1.79 1.99 2.56
C GLY A 300 1.21 1.36 3.82
N ALA A 301 0.43 2.13 4.58
CA ALA A 301 -0.10 1.72 5.88
C ALA A 301 -1.11 0.57 5.79
N LEU A 302 -1.76 0.40 4.64
CA LEU A 302 -2.83 -0.58 4.44
C LEU A 302 -2.59 -1.57 3.28
N GLY A 303 -1.59 -1.36 2.42
CA GLY A 303 -1.48 -2.09 1.15
C GLY A 303 -2.60 -1.74 0.16
N MET A 304 -3.26 -0.59 0.34
CA MET A 304 -4.43 -0.15 -0.42
C MET A 304 -4.26 1.28 -0.91
N GLN A 305 -4.75 1.57 -2.12
CA GLN A 305 -4.87 2.92 -2.67
C GLN A 305 -6.29 3.18 -3.19
N SER A 306 -6.66 4.44 -3.38
CA SER A 306 -7.92 4.77 -4.05
C SER A 306 -7.95 4.34 -5.50
N LEU A 307 -9.08 3.77 -5.93
CA LEU A 307 -9.35 3.38 -7.32
C LEU A 307 -9.41 4.60 -8.25
N TYR A 308 -9.95 5.71 -7.77
CA TYR A 308 -10.14 6.94 -8.53
C TYR A 308 -9.26 8.07 -7.97
N PRO A 309 -8.84 9.03 -8.81
CA PRO A 309 -8.06 10.18 -8.37
C PRO A 309 -8.90 11.22 -7.60
N PHE A 310 -10.19 10.96 -7.41
CA PHE A 310 -11.07 11.77 -6.59
C PHE A 310 -12.12 10.88 -5.88
N ALA A 311 -12.68 11.43 -4.82
CA ALA A 311 -13.87 10.94 -4.14
C ALA A 311 -14.91 12.06 -4.06
N CYS A 312 -16.20 11.71 -3.98
CA CYS A 312 -17.24 12.71 -3.81
C CYS A 312 -18.41 12.23 -2.95
N VAL A 313 -19.01 13.19 -2.27
CA VAL A 313 -20.30 13.04 -1.59
C VAL A 313 -21.27 14.09 -2.10
N THR A 314 -22.53 13.69 -2.28
CA THR A 314 -23.57 14.59 -2.81
C THR A 314 -24.86 14.50 -2.02
N ASN A 315 -25.75 15.46 -2.25
CA ASN A 315 -27.19 15.29 -2.09
C ASN A 315 -27.86 15.75 -3.40
N ALA A 316 -29.19 15.89 -3.42
CA ALA A 316 -29.91 16.30 -4.63
C ALA A 316 -29.50 17.69 -5.19
N ARG A 317 -28.93 18.57 -4.36
CA ARG A 317 -28.63 19.97 -4.71
C ARG A 317 -27.13 20.24 -4.84
N SER A 318 -26.32 19.71 -3.93
CA SER A 318 -24.90 20.04 -3.83
C SER A 318 -24.02 18.80 -3.74
N GLY A 319 -22.79 18.95 -4.20
CA GLY A 319 -21.73 17.96 -4.11
C GLY A 319 -20.41 18.58 -3.68
N VAL A 320 -19.58 17.77 -3.03
CA VAL A 320 -18.18 18.07 -2.72
C VAL A 320 -17.31 16.97 -3.33
N MET A 321 -16.26 17.39 -4.02
CA MET A 321 -15.19 16.53 -4.52
C MET A 321 -13.91 16.84 -3.78
N LEU A 322 -13.19 15.80 -3.36
CA LEU A 322 -11.79 15.85 -2.92
C LEU A 322 -10.99 14.95 -3.85
N GLY A 323 -9.85 15.41 -4.37
CA GLY A 323 -9.04 14.64 -5.29
C GLY A 323 -7.56 14.98 -5.23
N ILE A 324 -6.79 14.27 -6.04
CA ILE A 324 -5.34 14.43 -6.18
C ILE A 324 -5.09 15.04 -7.56
N PRO A 325 -4.26 16.09 -7.70
CA PRO A 325 -4.00 16.63 -9.02
C PRO A 325 -3.13 15.65 -9.84
N PRO A 326 -3.38 15.48 -11.15
CA PRO A 326 -2.72 14.47 -11.98
C PRO A 326 -1.23 14.74 -12.18
N ASP A 327 -0.78 15.98 -11.97
CA ASP A 327 0.62 16.41 -12.07
C ASP A 327 1.42 16.23 -10.76
N LEU A 328 0.80 15.75 -9.67
CA LEU A 328 1.51 15.46 -8.41
C LEU A 328 2.58 14.35 -8.57
N GLY A 329 2.43 13.53 -9.60
CA GLY A 329 3.17 12.29 -9.79
C GLY A 329 2.61 11.13 -8.95
N PRO A 330 3.15 9.91 -9.12
CA PRO A 330 2.64 8.72 -8.45
C PRO A 330 2.83 8.82 -6.93
N ARG A 331 1.74 8.56 -6.19
CA ARG A 331 1.70 8.49 -4.72
C ARG A 331 0.75 7.38 -4.32
N VAL A 332 1.03 6.74 -3.17
CA VAL A 332 0.04 5.88 -2.52
C VAL A 332 -0.85 6.79 -1.68
N TYR A 333 -2.12 6.91 -2.08
CA TYR A 333 -3.10 7.73 -1.37
C TYR A 333 -4.44 7.03 -1.25
N ARG A 334 -5.22 7.42 -0.24
CA ARG A 334 -6.59 6.98 -0.02
C ARG A 334 -7.47 8.19 0.20
N LEU A 335 -8.58 8.25 -0.52
CA LEU A 335 -9.62 9.26 -0.44
C LEU A 335 -10.88 8.61 0.13
N GLY A 336 -11.50 9.29 1.07
CA GLY A 336 -12.71 8.77 1.70
C GLY A 336 -13.57 9.85 2.36
N TYR A 337 -14.71 9.39 2.86
CA TYR A 337 -15.63 10.16 3.69
C TYR A 337 -15.84 9.42 5.01
N HIS A 338 -15.53 10.07 6.12
CA HIS A 338 -15.75 9.51 7.45
C HIS A 338 -17.10 9.97 8.00
N ALA A 339 -18.05 9.05 8.11
CA ALA A 339 -19.45 9.36 8.39
C ALA A 339 -19.70 9.93 9.79
N ALA A 340 -18.97 9.45 10.81
CA ALA A 340 -19.22 9.88 12.19
C ALA A 340 -18.82 11.35 12.43
N THR A 341 -17.83 11.87 11.70
CA THR A 341 -17.35 13.26 11.83
C THR A 341 -17.78 14.15 10.65
N GLY A 342 -18.28 13.56 9.57
CA GLY A 342 -18.74 14.25 8.38
C GLY A 342 -17.63 14.89 7.54
N ILE A 343 -16.41 14.35 7.62
CA ILE A 343 -15.24 14.87 6.90
C ILE A 343 -14.95 14.04 5.64
N MET A 344 -14.61 14.73 4.55
CA MET A 344 -13.81 14.15 3.47
C MET A 344 -12.35 14.10 3.93
N PHE A 345 -11.61 13.06 3.55
CA PHE A 345 -10.19 12.96 3.85
C PHE A 345 -9.37 12.44 2.67
N ALA A 346 -8.09 12.84 2.65
CA ALA A 346 -7.05 12.27 1.82
C ALA A 346 -5.89 11.83 2.73
N ALA A 347 -5.53 10.55 2.70
CA ALA A 347 -4.39 9.97 3.39
C ALA A 347 -3.28 9.69 2.37
N PHE A 348 -2.04 10.12 2.64
CA PHE A 348 -0.87 9.88 1.80
C PHE A 348 0.19 9.14 2.60
N ASP A 349 0.60 7.96 2.15
CA ASP A 349 1.68 7.24 2.80
C ASP A 349 3.03 7.66 2.22
N MET A 350 3.89 8.18 3.09
CA MET A 350 5.13 8.84 2.72
C MET A 350 6.28 8.28 3.54
N ALA A 351 7.40 8.02 2.85
CA ALA A 351 8.68 7.79 3.49
C ALA A 351 9.50 9.09 3.52
N LEU A 352 10.03 9.46 4.68
CA LEU A 352 11.04 10.51 4.83
C LEU A 352 12.38 9.83 5.06
N THR A 353 13.28 10.00 4.11
CA THR A 353 14.59 9.34 4.06
C THR A 353 15.62 10.36 3.63
N LYS A 354 16.77 10.39 4.31
CA LYS A 354 17.89 11.26 3.91
C LYS A 354 18.50 10.78 2.60
N GLU A 355 18.37 9.50 2.27
CA GLU A 355 18.93 8.87 1.09
C GLU A 355 18.31 9.42 -0.21
N ASN A 356 17.16 10.10 -0.19
CA ASN A 356 16.64 10.75 -1.40
C ASN A 356 17.11 12.23 -1.50
N LEU A 357 18.06 12.53 -2.39
CA LEU A 357 18.60 13.88 -2.55
C LEU A 357 17.61 14.85 -3.22
N ALA A 358 16.60 14.36 -3.94
CA ALA A 358 15.59 15.21 -4.57
C ALA A 358 14.69 15.91 -3.55
N ASN A 359 14.50 15.28 -2.39
CA ASN A 359 13.47 15.64 -1.44
C ASN A 359 14.10 16.15 -0.14
N ARG A 360 14.94 17.17 -0.22
CA ARG A 360 15.53 17.83 0.96
C ARG A 360 15.13 19.30 1.05
N ASP A 361 15.10 19.83 2.26
CA ASP A 361 15.02 21.28 2.48
C ASP A 361 16.41 21.93 2.45
N THR A 362 16.45 23.25 2.65
CA THR A 362 17.69 24.04 2.67
C THR A 362 18.63 23.67 3.83
N PHE A 363 18.16 22.92 4.82
CA PHE A 363 18.95 22.41 5.94
C PHE A 363 19.40 20.96 5.74
N GLY A 364 19.15 20.38 4.56
CA GLY A 364 19.48 19.00 4.24
C GLY A 364 18.55 17.96 4.86
N ARG A 365 17.45 18.38 5.49
CA ARG A 365 16.49 17.47 6.12
C ARG A 365 15.62 16.81 5.06
N ALA A 366 15.32 15.52 5.23
CA ALA A 366 14.38 14.81 4.38
C ALA A 366 13.01 15.49 4.41
N THR A 367 12.38 15.64 3.25
CA THR A 367 11.07 16.28 3.09
C THR A 367 10.11 15.40 2.32
N CYS A 368 8.82 15.62 2.56
CA CYS A 368 7.76 15.06 1.73
C CYS A 368 6.66 16.10 1.56
N SER A 369 5.90 15.98 0.47
CA SER A 369 4.76 16.86 0.19
C SER A 369 3.55 16.08 -0.25
N ALA A 370 2.39 16.63 0.10
CA ALA A 370 1.09 16.15 -0.32
C ALA A 370 0.28 17.34 -0.83
N THR A 371 -0.44 17.12 -1.93
CA THR A 371 -1.34 18.12 -2.52
C THR A 371 -2.69 17.48 -2.78
N VAL A 372 -3.74 18.19 -2.41
CA VAL A 372 -5.13 17.86 -2.74
C VAL A 372 -5.76 18.97 -3.55
N VAL A 373 -6.75 18.60 -4.35
CA VAL A 373 -7.68 19.52 -5.00
C VAL A 373 -9.10 19.28 -4.52
N ARG A 374 -9.90 20.33 -4.54
CA ARG A 374 -11.26 20.34 -4.00
C ARG A 374 -12.16 21.18 -4.88
N ALA A 375 -13.41 20.76 -4.98
CA ALA A 375 -14.44 21.52 -5.69
C ALA A 375 -15.82 21.27 -5.08
N ARG A 376 -16.70 22.27 -5.21
CA ARG A 376 -18.14 22.13 -5.00
C ARG A 376 -18.83 22.13 -6.36
N PHE A 377 -19.89 21.34 -6.50
CA PHE A 377 -20.63 21.19 -7.77
C PHE A 377 -22.12 20.92 -7.51
N ALA A 378 -22.94 20.99 -8.56
CA ALA A 378 -24.37 20.67 -8.48
C ALA A 378 -24.58 19.15 -8.31
N GLY A 379 -25.30 18.75 -7.26
CA GLY A 379 -25.38 17.35 -6.83
C GLY A 379 -26.23 16.44 -7.72
N ALA A 380 -27.07 16.99 -8.59
CA ALA A 380 -28.08 16.25 -9.36
C ALA A 380 -27.51 15.13 -10.24
N TRP A 381 -26.28 15.29 -10.75
CA TRP A 381 -25.60 14.31 -11.62
C TRP A 381 -24.53 13.49 -10.89
N GLY A 382 -24.41 13.65 -9.57
CA GLY A 382 -23.60 12.77 -8.73
C GLY A 382 -22.14 12.66 -9.18
N PHE A 383 -21.68 11.42 -9.30
CA PHE A 383 -20.32 11.09 -9.75
C PHE A 383 -20.00 11.65 -11.14
N ARG A 384 -20.99 11.75 -12.06
CA ARG A 384 -20.75 12.32 -13.41
C ARG A 384 -20.37 13.78 -13.35
N ALA A 385 -21.01 14.55 -12.47
CA ALA A 385 -20.65 15.95 -12.25
C ALA A 385 -19.27 16.09 -11.58
N ALA A 386 -18.90 15.16 -10.70
CA ALA A 386 -17.54 15.13 -10.12
C ALA A 386 -16.48 14.84 -11.20
N VAL A 387 -16.69 13.84 -12.08
CA VAL A 387 -15.80 13.55 -13.22
C VAL A 387 -15.67 14.78 -14.11
N ALA A 388 -16.79 15.39 -14.51
CA ALA A 388 -16.79 16.57 -15.34
C ALA A 388 -16.00 17.71 -14.66
N THR A 389 -16.25 17.97 -13.37
CA THR A 389 -15.52 18.98 -12.60
C THR A 389 -14.01 18.72 -12.59
N TYR A 390 -13.60 17.48 -12.32
CA TYR A 390 -12.19 17.10 -12.30
C TYR A 390 -11.52 17.29 -13.66
N VAL A 391 -12.17 16.90 -14.76
CA VAL A 391 -11.66 17.12 -16.12
C VAL A 391 -11.52 18.61 -16.45
N HIS A 392 -12.48 19.44 -16.04
CA HIS A 392 -12.41 20.90 -16.23
C HIS A 392 -11.31 21.56 -15.40
N MET A 393 -10.95 21.00 -14.24
CA MET A 393 -9.80 21.48 -13.45
C MET A 393 -8.47 21.18 -14.12
N PHE A 394 -8.38 20.12 -14.93
CA PHE A 394 -7.13 19.65 -15.55
C PHE A 394 -7.25 19.37 -17.05
N PRO A 395 -7.68 20.33 -17.89
CA PRO A 395 -7.96 20.08 -19.30
C PRO A 395 -6.73 19.56 -20.07
N GLN A 396 -5.52 19.95 -19.66
CA GLN A 396 -4.28 19.48 -20.30
C GLN A 396 -3.95 18.01 -19.99
N ALA A 397 -4.37 17.49 -18.83
CA ALA A 397 -4.16 16.09 -18.48
C ALA A 397 -5.08 15.15 -19.28
N PHE A 398 -6.26 15.64 -19.68
CA PHE A 398 -7.24 14.90 -20.47
C PHE A 398 -7.24 15.26 -21.96
N ARG A 399 -6.25 16.05 -22.41
CA ARG A 399 -6.10 16.41 -23.82
C ARG A 399 -5.68 15.18 -24.63
N ARG A 400 -6.43 14.88 -25.68
CA ARG A 400 -6.00 13.92 -26.72
C ARG A 400 -4.74 14.44 -27.42
N ARG A 401 -3.67 13.65 -27.41
CA ARG A 401 -2.34 14.02 -27.96
C ARG A 401 -2.05 13.45 -29.34
N THR A 402 -2.83 12.47 -29.78
CA THR A 402 -2.70 11.85 -31.11
C THR A 402 -4.08 11.61 -31.69
N ASP A 403 -4.23 11.88 -32.98
CA ASP A 403 -5.45 11.57 -33.74
C ASP A 403 -5.43 10.16 -34.36
N ALA A 404 -4.29 9.46 -34.29
CA ALA A 404 -4.17 8.07 -34.71
C ALA A 404 -5.07 7.16 -33.86
N LEU A 405 -5.71 6.20 -34.53
CA LEU A 405 -6.54 5.16 -33.93
C LEU A 405 -6.11 3.82 -34.52
N GLY A 406 -5.86 2.82 -33.68
CA GLY A 406 -5.42 1.51 -34.13
C GLY A 406 -4.82 0.68 -33.01
N LEU A 407 -4.42 -0.54 -33.35
CA LEU A 407 -3.82 -1.47 -32.40
C LEU A 407 -2.39 -1.07 -32.03
N TRP A 408 -1.98 -1.53 -30.85
CA TRP A 408 -0.60 -1.52 -30.39
C TRP A 408 0.05 -2.85 -30.73
N ILE A 409 1.26 -2.81 -31.29
CA ILE A 409 2.13 -3.98 -31.46
C ILE A 409 3.39 -3.77 -30.60
N PRO A 410 3.69 -4.68 -29.65
CA PRO A 410 4.87 -4.55 -28.81
C PRO A 410 6.08 -5.29 -29.41
N PHE A 411 7.21 -4.60 -29.49
CA PHE A 411 8.56 -5.08 -29.84
C PHE A 411 8.78 -5.69 -31.24
N THR A 412 7.76 -6.32 -31.82
CA THR A 412 7.83 -6.97 -33.14
C THR A 412 7.74 -5.92 -34.24
N ASP A 413 8.69 -5.96 -35.19
CA ASP A 413 8.64 -5.13 -36.39
C ASP A 413 7.32 -5.40 -37.14
N PRO A 414 6.42 -4.41 -37.26
CA PRO A 414 5.13 -4.59 -37.90
C PRO A 414 5.25 -5.09 -39.34
N ALA A 415 6.33 -4.77 -40.05
CA ALA A 415 6.54 -5.20 -41.44
C ALA A 415 6.79 -6.71 -41.58
N THR A 416 7.09 -7.40 -40.48
CA THR A 416 7.30 -8.86 -40.47
C THR A 416 6.02 -9.64 -40.22
N VAL A 417 4.96 -8.96 -39.77
CA VAL A 417 3.63 -9.56 -39.62
C VAL A 417 3.07 -9.84 -41.01
N GLN A 418 2.46 -11.01 -41.21
CA GLN A 418 1.79 -11.31 -42.47
C GLN A 418 0.52 -10.45 -42.59
N HIS A 419 0.36 -9.72 -43.69
CA HIS A 419 -0.76 -8.79 -43.93
C HIS A 419 -0.93 -7.75 -42.80
N PRO A 420 0.09 -6.93 -42.48
CA PRO A 420 0.03 -6.02 -41.34
C PRO A 420 -1.09 -4.97 -41.46
N GLU A 421 -1.55 -4.69 -42.68
CA GLU A 421 -2.68 -3.83 -42.99
C GLU A 421 -4.00 -4.30 -42.37
N ASP A 422 -4.21 -5.60 -42.19
CA ASP A 422 -5.46 -6.20 -41.69
C ASP A 422 -5.69 -5.89 -40.20
N PHE A 423 -4.62 -5.59 -39.47
CA PHE A 423 -4.66 -5.37 -38.02
C PHE A 423 -4.84 -3.91 -37.63
N HIS A 424 -4.71 -2.99 -38.61
CA HIS A 424 -4.81 -1.55 -38.37
C HIS A 424 -3.92 -1.08 -37.20
N PHE A 425 -2.65 -1.48 -37.20
CA PHE A 425 -1.68 -1.00 -36.23
C PHE A 425 -1.52 0.52 -36.36
N ALA A 426 -1.53 1.23 -35.23
CA ALA A 426 -1.25 2.66 -35.17
C ALA A 426 -0.02 2.97 -34.30
N PHE A 427 0.37 2.04 -33.43
CA PHE A 427 1.40 2.23 -32.43
C PHE A 427 2.32 1.01 -32.38
N HIS A 428 3.62 1.24 -32.51
CA HIS A 428 4.66 0.24 -32.24
C HIS A 428 5.38 0.62 -30.95
N GLU A 429 5.32 -0.26 -29.95
CA GLU A 429 6.07 -0.13 -28.70
C GLU A 429 7.47 -0.74 -28.88
N GLY A 430 8.38 0.06 -29.43
CA GLY A 430 9.73 -0.32 -29.83
C GLY A 430 10.38 0.77 -30.71
N ASP A 431 11.71 0.78 -30.75
CA ASP A 431 12.53 1.64 -31.62
C ASP A 431 13.46 0.84 -32.57
N ASN A 432 13.23 -0.46 -32.68
CA ASN A 432 13.98 -1.39 -33.54
C ASN A 432 13.60 -1.34 -35.03
N SER A 433 12.46 -0.73 -35.41
CA SER A 433 11.95 -0.72 -36.79
C SER A 433 11.38 0.63 -37.25
N VAL A 434 11.83 1.74 -36.66
CA VAL A 434 11.28 3.10 -36.92
C VAL A 434 11.15 3.45 -38.42
N ALA A 435 12.11 3.00 -39.25
CA ALA A 435 12.08 3.27 -40.69
C ALA A 435 10.95 2.52 -41.43
N THR A 436 10.63 1.28 -41.04
CA THR A 436 9.53 0.50 -41.62
C THR A 436 8.20 0.93 -41.03
N ASP A 437 8.14 1.26 -39.74
CA ASP A 437 6.95 1.82 -39.07
C ASP A 437 6.45 3.08 -39.82
N ARG A 438 7.37 3.99 -40.16
CA ARG A 438 7.04 5.19 -40.94
C ARG A 438 6.46 4.89 -42.32
N LYS A 439 6.93 3.82 -42.99
CA LYS A 439 6.37 3.40 -44.29
C LYS A 439 4.97 2.82 -44.16
N LEU A 440 4.66 2.21 -43.01
CA LEU A 440 3.34 1.66 -42.68
C LEU A 440 2.41 2.68 -42.00
N HIS A 441 2.86 3.93 -41.84
CA HIS A 441 2.14 4.98 -41.11
C HIS A 441 1.84 4.63 -39.64
N ILE A 442 2.74 3.87 -39.01
CA ILE A 442 2.69 3.48 -37.60
C ILE A 442 3.58 4.43 -36.79
N LEU A 443 3.10 4.87 -35.63
CA LEU A 443 3.88 5.69 -34.70
C LEU A 443 4.76 4.80 -33.81
N SER A 444 6.07 5.04 -33.80
CA SER A 444 7.02 4.32 -32.94
C SER A 444 7.16 5.00 -31.58
N PHE A 445 7.10 4.23 -30.50
CA PHE A 445 7.28 4.69 -29.13
C PHE A 445 8.40 3.91 -28.47
N ARG A 446 9.43 4.61 -28.00
CA ARG A 446 10.50 3.99 -27.20
C ARG A 446 9.89 3.38 -25.93
N TYR A 447 10.07 2.06 -25.77
CA TYR A 447 9.73 1.39 -24.53
C TYR A 447 10.78 1.70 -23.46
N THR A 448 10.32 1.99 -22.25
CA THR A 448 11.20 2.09 -21.08
C THR A 448 10.43 1.63 -19.87
N GLU A 449 10.87 0.52 -19.28
CA GLU A 449 10.38 0.11 -17.96
C GLU A 449 11.19 0.86 -16.89
N PRO A 450 10.58 1.79 -16.15
CA PRO A 450 11.30 2.61 -15.17
C PRO A 450 11.66 1.80 -13.93
N MET A 451 10.88 0.78 -13.60
CA MET A 451 11.19 -0.16 -12.52
C MET A 451 11.77 -1.46 -13.10
N THR A 452 12.39 -2.22 -12.22
CA THR A 452 12.82 -3.61 -12.38
C THR A 452 14.04 -3.94 -13.28
N TRP A 453 14.64 -5.09 -12.96
CA TRP A 453 15.52 -5.87 -13.84
C TRP A 453 15.02 -7.31 -13.88
N TRP A 454 14.65 -7.78 -15.06
CA TRP A 454 14.26 -9.16 -15.33
C TRP A 454 15.50 -10.01 -15.62
N MET A 455 16.07 -10.59 -14.57
CA MET A 455 17.26 -11.42 -14.66
C MET A 455 16.87 -12.88 -14.93
N ALA A 456 17.08 -13.34 -16.16
CA ALA A 456 16.89 -14.74 -16.51
C ALA A 456 17.81 -15.65 -15.69
N MET A 457 17.30 -16.82 -15.29
CA MET A 457 18.05 -17.85 -14.57
C MET A 457 17.87 -19.17 -15.31
N ASP A 458 18.91 -20.01 -15.34
CA ASP A 458 18.80 -21.36 -15.90
C ASP A 458 17.60 -22.11 -15.24
N PRO A 459 16.70 -22.75 -16.01
CA PRO A 459 15.54 -23.46 -15.47
C PRO A 459 15.87 -24.53 -14.41
N ALA A 460 17.08 -25.10 -14.43
CA ALA A 460 17.52 -26.09 -13.45
C ALA A 460 17.91 -25.46 -12.09
N VAL A 461 18.15 -24.15 -12.03
CA VAL A 461 18.52 -23.45 -10.80
C VAL A 461 17.29 -23.19 -9.92
N PRO A 462 17.31 -23.56 -8.62
CA PRO A 462 16.22 -23.24 -7.71
C PRO A 462 15.88 -21.75 -7.68
N ARG A 463 14.58 -21.43 -7.78
CA ARG A 463 14.06 -20.06 -7.73
C ARG A 463 14.03 -19.53 -6.29
N THR A 464 15.22 -19.23 -5.79
CA THR A 464 15.49 -18.73 -4.44
C THR A 464 16.26 -17.43 -4.53
N TYR A 465 16.17 -16.61 -3.49
CA TYR A 465 16.95 -15.39 -3.38
C TYR A 465 18.45 -15.68 -3.37
N GLU A 466 18.89 -16.72 -2.67
CA GLU A 466 20.30 -17.07 -2.49
C GLU A 466 20.94 -17.41 -3.84
N GLU A 467 20.26 -18.19 -4.68
CA GLU A 467 20.74 -18.49 -6.04
C GLU A 467 20.65 -17.26 -6.95
N ALA A 468 19.61 -16.45 -6.83
CA ALA A 468 19.48 -15.22 -7.61
C ALA A 468 20.62 -14.22 -7.29
N ILE A 469 20.98 -14.05 -6.01
CA ILE A 469 22.11 -13.20 -5.62
C ILE A 469 23.43 -13.73 -6.18
N LYS A 470 23.69 -15.04 -6.09
CA LYS A 470 24.91 -15.64 -6.65
C LYS A 470 25.05 -15.36 -8.15
N ILE A 471 23.97 -15.49 -8.91
CA ILE A 471 23.96 -15.19 -10.36
C ILE A 471 24.18 -13.69 -10.60
N ALA A 472 23.53 -12.81 -9.85
CA ALA A 472 23.75 -11.38 -9.96
C ALA A 472 25.20 -10.99 -9.67
N GLU A 473 25.85 -11.61 -8.68
CA GLU A 473 27.27 -11.42 -8.36
C GLU A 473 28.18 -11.93 -9.49
N GLN A 474 27.84 -13.07 -10.10
CA GLN A 474 28.56 -13.57 -11.27
C GLN A 474 28.47 -12.60 -12.46
N TYR A 475 27.29 -12.03 -12.72
CA TYR A 475 27.12 -11.01 -13.75
C TYR A 475 27.90 -9.73 -13.45
N ARG A 476 27.92 -9.29 -12.18
CA ARG A 476 28.70 -8.13 -11.73
C ARG A 476 30.21 -8.31 -11.94
N ASN A 477 30.72 -9.54 -11.85
CA ASN A 477 32.13 -9.86 -12.04
C ASN A 477 32.45 -10.44 -13.43
N GLY A 478 31.42 -10.58 -14.28
CA GLY A 478 31.50 -11.27 -15.56
C GLY A 478 31.98 -10.37 -16.71
N PRO A 479 32.35 -10.98 -17.85
CA PRO A 479 32.88 -10.23 -18.99
C PRO A 479 31.80 -9.44 -19.75
N ASN A 480 30.53 -9.86 -19.71
CA ASN A 480 29.44 -9.19 -20.45
C ASN A 480 29.12 -7.82 -19.84
N PRO A 481 29.36 -6.69 -20.55
CA PRO A 481 29.18 -5.36 -20.00
C PRO A 481 27.71 -5.04 -19.68
N GLU A 482 26.75 -5.48 -20.50
CA GLU A 482 25.33 -5.20 -20.27
C GLU A 482 24.84 -5.84 -18.97
N LEU A 483 25.09 -7.14 -18.80
CA LEU A 483 24.74 -7.86 -17.58
C LEU A 483 25.46 -7.29 -16.36
N ARG A 484 26.71 -6.85 -16.53
CA ARG A 484 27.47 -6.19 -15.48
C ARG A 484 26.83 -4.89 -15.02
N HIS A 485 26.40 -4.04 -15.96
CA HIS A 485 25.77 -2.76 -15.63
C HIS A 485 24.44 -2.95 -14.89
N TRP A 486 23.62 -3.92 -15.33
CA TRP A 486 22.38 -4.30 -14.63
C TRP A 486 22.64 -4.83 -13.23
N ALA A 487 23.63 -5.71 -13.10
CA ALA A 487 24.04 -6.23 -11.81
C ALA A 487 24.55 -5.10 -10.90
N GLU A 488 25.42 -4.22 -11.35
CA GLU A 488 25.85 -3.05 -10.56
C GLU A 488 24.67 -2.17 -10.13
N ALA A 489 23.69 -1.94 -11.00
CA ALA A 489 22.48 -1.20 -10.67
C ALA A 489 21.63 -1.84 -9.57
N LEU A 490 21.66 -3.18 -9.43
CA LEU A 490 21.07 -3.88 -8.28
C LEU A 490 21.65 -3.34 -6.97
N TRP A 491 22.96 -3.36 -6.80
CA TRP A 491 23.59 -2.88 -5.56
C TRP A 491 23.44 -1.38 -5.32
N ASN A 492 23.38 -0.58 -6.38
CA ASN A 492 23.38 0.87 -6.25
C ASN A 492 21.97 1.50 -6.19
N SER A 493 20.92 0.78 -6.58
CA SER A 493 19.59 1.37 -6.70
C SER A 493 18.42 0.44 -6.39
N ALA A 494 18.65 -0.80 -5.95
CA ALA A 494 17.55 -1.67 -5.55
C ALA A 494 16.91 -1.23 -4.24
N SER A 495 15.61 -1.49 -4.14
CA SER A 495 14.92 -1.46 -2.86
C SER A 495 15.25 -2.70 -2.04
N MET A 496 15.32 -2.53 -0.73
CA MET A 496 15.53 -3.62 0.23
C MET A 496 14.32 -3.75 1.15
N ASP A 497 14.17 -4.92 1.75
CA ASP A 497 13.31 -5.10 2.91
C ASP A 497 13.99 -4.61 4.20
N ASP A 498 13.28 -4.71 5.32
CA ASP A 498 13.75 -4.37 6.67
C ASP A 498 14.86 -5.30 7.20
N THR A 499 15.14 -6.42 6.54
CA THR A 499 16.27 -7.32 6.85
C THR A 499 17.52 -7.00 6.01
N GLY A 500 17.41 -6.03 5.09
CA GLY A 500 18.49 -5.64 4.17
C GLY A 500 18.62 -6.53 2.94
N ARG A 501 17.66 -7.43 2.67
CA ARG A 501 17.64 -8.23 1.44
C ARG A 501 17.03 -7.41 0.31
N PHE A 502 17.56 -7.56 -0.90
CA PHE A 502 16.95 -6.92 -2.06
C PHE A 502 15.55 -7.47 -2.35
N ASN A 503 14.61 -6.57 -2.65
CA ASN A 503 13.28 -6.99 -3.06
C ASN A 503 13.35 -7.70 -4.41
N VAL A 504 12.92 -8.96 -4.42
CA VAL A 504 12.93 -9.84 -5.58
C VAL A 504 11.65 -10.64 -5.67
N LEU A 505 11.15 -10.79 -6.89
CA LEU A 505 10.11 -11.77 -7.23
C LEU A 505 10.71 -12.78 -8.19
N CYS A 506 10.71 -14.06 -7.83
CA CYS A 506 11.03 -15.10 -8.79
C CYS A 506 9.75 -15.48 -9.55
N ALA A 507 9.78 -15.37 -10.88
CA ALA A 507 8.63 -15.69 -11.72
C ALA A 507 9.04 -16.42 -12.99
N ASN A 508 8.09 -17.18 -13.52
CA ASN A 508 8.15 -17.79 -14.84
C ASN A 508 7.10 -17.13 -15.74
N ALA A 509 7.51 -16.08 -16.45
CA ALA A 509 6.70 -15.34 -17.41
C ALA A 509 7.15 -15.68 -18.85
N PRO A 510 6.29 -15.46 -19.87
CA PRO A 510 6.64 -15.76 -21.27
C PRO A 510 7.95 -15.12 -21.76
N TRP A 511 8.31 -13.95 -21.22
CA TRP A 511 9.53 -13.22 -21.58
C TRP A 511 10.71 -13.46 -20.62
N THR A 512 10.51 -14.08 -19.46
CA THR A 512 11.59 -14.35 -18.50
C THR A 512 11.21 -15.42 -17.48
N ASN A 513 12.08 -16.42 -17.32
CA ASN A 513 12.06 -17.34 -16.19
C ASN A 513 13.26 -17.04 -15.28
N GLY A 514 13.04 -16.37 -14.15
CA GLY A 514 14.14 -15.94 -13.29
C GLY A 514 13.74 -14.98 -12.18
N ALA A 515 14.66 -14.10 -11.81
CA ALA A 515 14.52 -13.14 -10.71
C ALA A 515 14.19 -11.73 -11.24
N ILE A 516 13.17 -11.11 -10.66
CA ILE A 516 12.72 -9.76 -10.98
C ILE A 516 13.11 -8.87 -9.81
N TRP A 517 14.19 -8.12 -9.97
CA TRP A 517 14.70 -7.22 -8.94
C TRP A 517 14.01 -5.89 -8.98
N VAL A 518 13.60 -5.31 -7.85
CA VAL A 518 12.94 -3.99 -7.82
C VAL A 518 13.97 -2.87 -7.69
N LEU A 519 14.25 -2.19 -8.80
CA LEU A 519 15.20 -1.09 -8.89
C LEU A 519 14.51 0.29 -8.89
N ASN A 520 15.12 1.26 -8.21
CA ASN A 520 14.61 2.62 -8.08
C ASN A 520 15.20 3.53 -9.18
N PRO A 521 14.38 4.02 -10.13
CA PRO A 521 14.84 4.87 -11.23
C PRO A 521 15.11 6.33 -10.85
N ASN A 522 15.09 6.69 -9.57
CA ASN A 522 15.30 8.07 -9.17
C ASN A 522 16.76 8.52 -9.46
N PRO A 523 16.99 9.46 -10.40
CA PRO A 523 18.34 9.93 -10.74
C PRO A 523 19.01 10.72 -9.62
N LYS A 524 18.27 11.03 -8.53
CA LYS A 524 18.74 11.75 -7.35
C LYS A 524 19.02 10.82 -6.16
N LEU A 525 19.15 9.51 -6.37
CA LEU A 525 19.77 8.64 -5.38
C LEU A 525 21.28 8.93 -5.31
N PRO A 526 21.90 8.92 -4.11
CA PRO A 526 23.34 8.97 -3.94
C PRO A 526 23.99 7.79 -4.67
N HIS A 527 24.88 8.09 -5.61
CA HIS A 527 25.71 7.11 -6.31
C HIS A 527 27.00 7.79 -6.76
N SER A 528 28.07 7.02 -6.90
CA SER A 528 29.31 7.52 -7.51
C SER A 528 29.09 7.76 -9.02
N PRO A 529 29.69 8.77 -9.65
CA PRO A 529 29.49 9.05 -11.08
C PRO A 529 29.84 7.88 -12.02
N ASN A 530 30.70 6.97 -11.58
CA ASN A 530 31.13 5.79 -12.35
C ASN A 530 30.28 4.54 -12.09
N GLU A 531 29.34 4.60 -11.15
CA GLU A 531 28.45 3.49 -10.83
C GLU A 531 27.24 3.47 -11.77
N TRP A 532 26.77 2.26 -12.09
CA TRP A 532 25.50 2.07 -12.78
C TRP A 532 24.35 2.08 -11.78
N THR A 533 23.29 2.82 -12.12
CA THR A 533 22.01 2.85 -11.40
C THR A 533 20.89 2.61 -12.41
N LYS A 534 19.69 2.24 -11.93
CA LYS A 534 18.52 2.10 -12.82
C LYS A 534 18.23 3.38 -13.60
N ALA A 535 18.40 4.54 -12.96
CA ALA A 535 18.21 5.83 -13.62
C ALA A 535 19.14 5.99 -14.85
N ARG A 536 20.42 5.65 -14.69
CA ARG A 536 21.43 5.72 -15.76
C ARG A 536 21.19 4.69 -16.86
N LEU A 537 20.71 3.50 -16.51
CA LEU A 537 20.34 2.46 -17.48
C LEU A 537 19.11 2.85 -18.30
N SER A 538 18.09 3.42 -17.65
CA SER A 538 16.82 3.77 -18.29
C SER A 538 16.84 5.08 -19.07
N TYR A 539 17.73 6.00 -18.72
CA TYR A 539 17.77 7.32 -19.34
C TYR A 539 19.21 7.79 -19.58
N ASP A 540 19.55 7.88 -20.87
CA ASP A 540 20.72 8.58 -21.36
C ASP A 540 20.29 9.95 -21.90
N PRO A 541 20.63 11.07 -21.22
CA PRO A 541 20.29 12.41 -21.68
C PRO A 541 20.96 12.81 -22.99
N THR A 542 21.98 12.06 -23.44
CA THR A 542 22.72 12.30 -24.68
C THR A 542 22.17 11.50 -25.87
N ALA A 543 21.27 10.54 -25.62
CA ALA A 543 20.59 9.81 -26.68
C ALA A 543 19.69 10.79 -27.47
N PRO A 544 19.79 10.83 -28.80
CA PRO A 544 18.98 11.73 -29.61
C PRO A 544 17.50 11.43 -29.37
N ALA A 545 16.71 12.49 -29.12
CA ALA A 545 15.26 12.36 -29.15
C ALA A 545 14.86 11.96 -30.58
N HIS A 546 14.38 10.74 -30.76
CA HIS A 546 13.84 10.33 -32.05
C HIS A 546 12.54 11.10 -32.28
N PRO A 547 12.45 11.91 -33.36
CA PRO A 547 11.30 12.74 -33.65
C PRO A 547 10.08 11.94 -34.12
#